data_AF-A0A7Y1Z1U8-F1
#
_entry.id   AF-A0A7Y1Z1U8-F1
#
_cell.length_a   1.000
_cell.length_b   1.000
_cell.length_c   1.000
_cell.angle_alpha   90.00
_cell.angle_beta   90.00
_cell.angle_gamma   90.00
#
_symmetry.space_group_name_H-M   'P 1'
#
loop_
_entity.id
_entity.type
_entity.pdbx_description
1 polymer ?
#
loop_
_entity_poly.entity_id
_entity_poly.type
_entity_poly.pdbx_seq_one_letter_code
_entity_poly.pdbx_strand_id
1 'polypeptide(L)'
;MSAVSAVILARPGRSLAEPFEIAFGPGEPFSPDYVRELAAKLARRSFVPPASVPDAWTKLDYDQYRQIQFRPEASLWRGTASPFEAQLFAPGFYFREGVSISLVEDGVQRRLKFDRDAFKFAKRVPQLPDGDGLNYSGFRVHSAINTPDRREEFAVFQGASYFRGV
;
A
#
# COMPACT_ATOMS: atom_id res chain seq x y z
N MET A 1 -11.47 -31.09 -1.12
CA MET A 1 -10.18 -31.13 -1.85
C MET A 1 -10.19 -29.98 -2.85
N SER A 2 -9.51 -28.88 -2.56
CA SER A 2 -9.38 -27.77 -3.50
C SER A 2 -7.90 -27.43 -3.61
N ALA A 3 -7.34 -27.62 -4.80
CA ALA A 3 -5.93 -27.46 -5.08
C ALA A 3 -5.60 -25.97 -5.17
N VAL A 4 -4.68 -25.51 -4.31
CA VAL A 4 -4.05 -24.19 -4.44
C VAL A 4 -2.83 -24.38 -5.34
N SER A 5 -2.99 -24.14 -6.64
CA SER A 5 -1.86 -23.95 -7.54
C SER A 5 -1.36 -22.52 -7.40
N ALA A 6 -0.28 -22.34 -6.64
CA ALA A 6 0.51 -21.11 -6.70
C ALA A 6 1.51 -21.23 -7.85
N VAL A 7 1.15 -20.69 -9.02
CA VAL A 7 2.09 -20.51 -10.12
C VAL A 7 2.71 -19.13 -9.96
N ILE A 8 3.99 -19.07 -9.56
CA ILE A 8 4.79 -17.85 -9.66
C ILE A 8 5.26 -17.77 -11.12
N LEU A 9 4.44 -17.17 -11.97
CA LEU A 9 4.87 -16.68 -13.28
C LEU A 9 5.47 -15.30 -13.09
N ALA A 10 6.75 -15.14 -13.43
CA ALA A 10 7.31 -13.83 -13.75
C ALA A 10 6.39 -13.21 -14.81
N ARG A 11 5.68 -12.13 -14.47
CA ARG A 11 4.63 -11.56 -15.33
C ARG A 11 5.27 -10.68 -16.41
N PRO A 12 5.27 -11.06 -17.70
CA PRO A 12 5.41 -10.09 -18.77
C PRO A 12 4.23 -9.09 -18.70
N GLY A 13 4.46 -7.86 -19.16
CA GLY A 13 3.60 -6.69 -18.95
C GLY A 13 2.09 -6.96 -18.94
N ARG A 14 1.44 -6.50 -17.86
CA ARG A 14 0.00 -6.67 -17.59
C ARG A 14 -0.84 -6.10 -18.76
N SER A 15 -1.75 -6.91 -19.30
CA SER A 15 -2.70 -6.50 -20.33
C SER A 15 -3.72 -5.49 -19.77
N LEU A 16 -4.18 -4.55 -20.61
CA LEU A 16 -5.18 -3.54 -20.26
C LEU A 16 -6.56 -4.10 -19.87
N ALA A 17 -6.81 -5.40 -20.11
CA ALA A 17 -8.09 -6.06 -19.85
C ALA A 17 -8.16 -6.79 -18.49
N GLU A 18 -7.03 -6.95 -17.77
CA GLU A 18 -7.06 -7.61 -16.45
C GLU A 18 -7.35 -6.60 -15.33
N PRO A 19 -8.16 -6.97 -14.32
CA PRO A 19 -8.36 -6.14 -13.14
C PRO A 19 -7.02 -5.81 -12.48
N PHE A 20 -6.86 -4.56 -12.07
CA PHE A 20 -5.68 -4.14 -11.33
C PHE A 20 -5.79 -4.63 -9.88
N GLU A 21 -5.26 -5.82 -9.64
CA GLU A 21 -5.11 -6.44 -8.33
C GLU A 21 -3.67 -6.31 -7.83
N ILE A 22 -3.54 -5.81 -6.60
CA ILE A 22 -2.29 -5.76 -5.85
C ILE A 22 -2.04 -7.14 -5.26
N ALA A 23 -0.79 -7.60 -5.33
CA ALA A 23 -0.43 -8.91 -4.79
C ALA A 23 -0.46 -8.93 -3.25
N PHE A 24 -0.94 -10.03 -2.69
CA PHE A 24 -0.99 -10.27 -1.26
C PHE A 24 0.11 -11.23 -0.79
N GLY A 25 0.54 -11.07 0.46
CA GLY A 25 1.27 -12.07 1.22
C GLY A 25 0.37 -13.23 1.64
N PRO A 26 0.95 -14.27 2.29
CA PRO A 26 0.15 -15.34 2.89
C PRO A 26 -0.83 -14.77 3.93
N GLY A 27 -1.95 -15.46 4.11
CA GLY A 27 -2.93 -15.12 5.13
C GLY A 27 -2.48 -15.56 6.51
N GLU A 28 -2.63 -14.67 7.49
CA GLU A 28 -2.38 -14.95 8.90
C GLU A 28 -3.65 -14.70 9.71
N PRO A 29 -3.93 -15.46 10.77
CA PRO A 29 -5.05 -15.17 11.66
C PRO A 29 -4.98 -13.76 12.22
N PHE A 30 -6.13 -13.10 12.29
CA PHE A 30 -6.29 -11.78 12.87
C PHE A 30 -7.43 -11.80 13.89
N SER A 31 -7.17 -11.22 15.06
CA SER A 31 -8.16 -11.03 16.12
C SER A 31 -8.20 -9.56 16.53
N PRO A 32 -9.27 -9.10 17.20
CA PRO A 32 -9.32 -7.75 17.76
C PRO A 32 -8.19 -7.44 18.75
N ASP A 33 -7.59 -8.46 19.38
CA ASP A 33 -6.48 -8.32 20.32
C ASP A 33 -5.09 -8.32 19.66
N TYR A 34 -4.99 -8.79 18.40
CA TYR A 34 -3.72 -9.00 17.70
C TYR A 34 -2.78 -7.78 17.77
N VAL A 35 -3.31 -6.57 17.54
CA VAL A 35 -2.52 -5.34 17.55
C VAL A 35 -1.99 -5.01 18.95
N ARG A 36 -2.81 -5.22 20.00
CA ARG A 36 -2.41 -5.00 21.40
C ARG A 36 -1.31 -5.98 21.81
N GLU A 37 -1.48 -7.25 21.45
CA GLU A 37 -0.50 -8.31 21.73
C GLU A 37 0.83 -8.06 21.02
N LEU A 38 0.77 -7.67 19.74
CA LEU A 38 1.96 -7.32 18.96
C LEU A 38 2.70 -6.13 19.59
N ALA A 39 1.99 -5.07 19.96
CA ALA A 39 2.57 -3.91 20.62
C ALA A 39 3.23 -4.28 21.97
N ALA A 40 2.53 -5.06 22.82
CA ALA A 40 3.06 -5.53 24.10
C ALA A 40 4.32 -6.40 23.94
N LYS A 41 4.37 -7.22 22.88
CA LYS A 41 5.54 -8.05 22.53
C LYS A 41 6.72 -7.19 22.09
N LEU A 42 6.48 -6.17 21.26
CA LEU A 42 7.53 -5.25 20.78
C LEU A 42 8.08 -4.39 21.92
N ALA A 43 7.23 -3.92 22.83
CA ALA A 43 7.63 -3.08 23.96
C ALA A 43 8.59 -3.77 24.95
N ARG A 44 8.63 -5.11 24.95
CA ARG A 44 9.53 -5.92 25.81
C ARG A 44 10.91 -6.15 25.21
N ARG A 45 11.21 -5.59 24.04
CA ARG A 45 12.47 -5.79 23.32
C ARG A 45 13.12 -4.43 23.08
N SER A 46 14.44 -4.43 22.91
CA SER A 46 15.16 -3.24 22.45
C SER A 46 14.61 -2.80 21.09
N PHE A 47 14.47 -1.48 20.92
CA PHE A 47 14.02 -0.91 19.65
C PHE A 47 14.98 -1.27 18.52
N VAL A 48 14.41 -1.71 17.40
CA VAL A 48 15.14 -1.94 16.15
C VAL A 48 14.57 -0.97 15.12
N PRO A 49 15.38 -0.04 14.58
CA PRO A 49 14.89 0.89 13.57
C PRO A 49 14.48 0.13 12.30
N PRO A 50 13.39 0.54 11.63
CA PRO A 50 12.99 -0.07 10.37
C PRO A 50 14.06 0.18 9.29
N ALA A 51 14.15 -0.74 8.33
CA ALA A 51 15.03 -0.55 7.18
C ALA A 51 14.53 0.62 6.31
N SER A 52 15.46 1.46 5.88
CA SER A 52 15.18 2.49 4.88
C SER A 52 14.95 1.84 3.51
N VAL A 53 14.10 2.47 2.70
CA VAL A 53 13.99 2.16 1.26
C VAL A 53 15.30 2.45 0.53
N PRO A 54 15.55 1.85 -0.65
CA PRO A 54 16.78 2.03 -1.39
C PRO A 54 17.06 3.51 -1.68
N ASP A 55 18.34 3.87 -1.68
CA ASP A 55 18.84 5.23 -1.88
C ASP A 55 18.22 5.97 -3.07
N ALA A 56 17.97 5.28 -4.18
CA ALA A 56 17.36 5.87 -5.36
C ALA A 56 15.97 6.48 -5.07
N TRP A 57 15.20 5.86 -4.17
CA TRP A 57 13.89 6.36 -3.74
C TRP A 57 14.03 7.56 -2.78
N THR A 58 15.04 7.57 -1.91
CA THR A 58 15.24 8.65 -0.93
C THR A 58 15.87 9.90 -1.52
N LYS A 59 16.58 9.77 -2.64
CA LYS A 59 17.25 10.87 -3.38
C LYS A 59 16.33 11.62 -4.34
N LEU A 60 15.07 11.22 -4.46
CA LEU A 60 14.08 11.98 -5.22
C LEU A 60 13.95 13.40 -4.64
N ASP A 61 13.87 14.40 -5.52
CA ASP A 61 13.45 15.74 -5.11
C ASP A 61 11.91 15.81 -4.98
N TYR A 62 11.41 16.92 -4.44
CA TYR A 62 9.97 17.14 -4.26
C TYR A 62 9.18 17.05 -5.57
N ASP A 63 9.72 17.63 -6.65
CA ASP A 63 9.08 17.68 -7.95
C ASP A 63 9.02 16.32 -8.62
N GLN A 64 10.01 15.46 -8.38
CA GLN A 64 10.00 14.07 -8.84
C GLN A 64 9.03 13.23 -8.02
N TYR A 65 9.05 13.36 -6.68
CA TYR A 65 8.21 12.55 -5.80
C TYR A 65 6.71 12.78 -6.05
N ARG A 66 6.27 14.04 -6.20
CA ARG A 66 4.86 14.36 -6.50
C ARG A 66 4.36 13.85 -7.86
N GLN A 67 5.27 13.42 -8.72
CA GLN A 67 4.98 12.87 -10.05
C GLN A 67 4.84 11.34 -10.02
N ILE A 68 4.99 10.72 -8.85
CA ILE A 68 4.63 9.33 -8.59
C ILE A 68 3.16 9.30 -8.15
N GLN A 69 2.27 8.91 -9.06
CA GLN A 69 0.84 9.00 -8.84
C GLN A 69 0.22 7.61 -8.76
N PHE A 70 -0.53 7.34 -7.70
CA PHE A 70 -1.31 6.10 -7.62
C PHE A 70 -2.35 6.06 -8.73
N ARG A 71 -2.52 4.89 -9.34
CA ARG A 71 -3.51 4.63 -10.38
C ARG A 71 -4.89 4.46 -9.74
N PRO A 72 -5.89 5.31 -10.03
CA PRO A 72 -7.23 5.11 -9.49
C PRO A 72 -7.82 3.74 -9.85
N GLU A 73 -7.47 3.19 -11.00
CA GLU A 73 -7.83 1.84 -11.44
C GLU A 73 -7.31 0.73 -10.51
N ALA A 74 -6.27 1.00 -9.72
CA ALA A 74 -5.67 0.10 -8.72
C ALA A 74 -6.24 0.25 -7.30
N SER A 75 -7.25 1.11 -7.10
CA SER A 75 -7.87 1.33 -5.80
C SER A 75 -8.35 0.02 -5.19
N LEU A 76 -8.03 -0.19 -3.90
CA LEU A 76 -8.63 -1.28 -3.12
C LEU A 76 -10.14 -1.06 -3.03
N TRP A 77 -10.89 -2.16 -3.13
CA TRP A 77 -12.36 -2.20 -3.11
C TRP A 77 -13.06 -1.47 -4.26
N ARG A 78 -12.32 -1.00 -5.28
CA ARG A 78 -12.92 -0.43 -6.49
C ARG A 78 -13.82 -1.44 -7.18
N GLY A 79 -15.00 -0.98 -7.60
CA GLY A 79 -15.98 -1.84 -8.30
C GLY A 79 -16.67 -2.87 -7.40
N THR A 80 -16.44 -2.83 -6.09
CA THR A 80 -17.18 -3.64 -5.10
C THR A 80 -18.39 -2.87 -4.57
N ALA A 81 -19.24 -3.54 -3.78
CA ALA A 81 -20.34 -2.89 -3.05
C ALA A 81 -19.88 -2.01 -1.88
N SER A 82 -18.57 -1.93 -1.60
CA SER A 82 -18.02 -1.09 -0.54
C SER A 82 -18.35 0.39 -0.79
N PRO A 83 -18.77 1.14 0.25
CA PRO A 83 -18.86 2.60 0.17
C PRO A 83 -17.48 3.26 0.16
N PHE A 84 -16.41 2.51 0.45
CA PHE A 84 -15.04 3.00 0.56
C PHE A 84 -14.14 2.47 -0.54
N GLU A 85 -13.22 3.32 -0.99
CA GLU A 85 -12.04 2.93 -1.77
C GLU A 85 -10.77 3.36 -1.05
N ALA A 86 -9.70 2.58 -1.12
CA ALA A 86 -8.41 2.98 -0.59
C ALA A 86 -7.33 3.04 -1.67
N GLN A 87 -6.50 4.08 -1.59
CA GLN A 87 -5.34 4.27 -2.45
C GLN A 87 -4.08 4.33 -1.59
N LEU A 88 -2.96 3.87 -2.15
CA LEU A 88 -1.70 3.73 -1.43
C LEU A 88 -0.71 4.81 -1.86
N PHE A 89 0.23 5.16 -0.98
CA PHE A 89 1.31 6.06 -1.31
C PHE A 89 2.63 5.33 -1.52
N ALA A 90 3.38 5.76 -2.54
CA ALA A 90 4.71 5.24 -2.79
C ALA A 90 5.69 5.69 -1.69
N PRO A 91 6.73 4.91 -1.37
CA PRO A 91 7.80 5.37 -0.51
C PRO A 91 8.71 6.36 -1.25
N GLY A 92 9.69 6.93 -0.52
CA GLY A 92 10.72 7.79 -1.09
C GLY A 92 10.65 9.23 -0.59
N PHE A 93 11.63 10.02 -1.02
CA PHE A 93 11.85 11.40 -0.56
C PHE A 93 11.91 11.47 0.98
N TYR A 94 10.92 12.12 1.63
CA TYR A 94 10.82 12.18 3.09
C TYR A 94 10.33 10.86 3.72
N PHE A 95 9.66 9.99 2.97
CA PHE A 95 9.11 8.73 3.46
C PHE A 95 10.11 7.59 3.23
N ARG A 96 11.19 7.65 4.01
CA ARG A 96 12.31 6.71 3.93
C ARG A 96 11.98 5.34 4.52
N GLU A 97 11.06 5.31 5.48
CA GLU A 97 10.64 4.10 6.18
C GLU A 97 9.24 3.73 5.70
N GLY A 98 9.12 2.58 5.04
CA GLY A 98 7.82 2.13 4.56
C GLY A 98 7.01 1.44 5.66
N VAL A 99 5.70 1.63 5.65
CA VAL A 99 4.75 0.97 6.54
C VAL A 99 4.19 -0.30 5.91
N SER A 100 4.02 -1.33 6.73
CA SER A 100 3.30 -2.54 6.31
C SER A 100 1.80 -2.29 6.41
N ILE A 101 1.07 -2.59 5.34
CA ILE A 101 -0.39 -2.45 5.30
C ILE A 101 -0.97 -3.84 5.06
N SER A 102 -1.94 -4.23 5.88
CA SER A 102 -2.67 -5.50 5.75
C SER A 102 -4.14 -5.23 5.53
N LEU A 103 -4.75 -6.00 4.62
CA LEU A 103 -6.20 -6.12 4.51
C LEU A 103 -6.67 -7.21 5.47
N VAL A 104 -7.73 -6.96 6.22
CA VAL A 104 -8.32 -7.92 7.16
C VAL A 104 -9.73 -8.27 6.69
N GLU A 105 -9.96 -9.54 6.39
CA GLU A 105 -11.25 -10.07 5.95
C GLU A 105 -11.50 -11.42 6.63
N ASP A 106 -12.70 -11.62 7.19
CA ASP A 106 -13.12 -12.88 7.84
C ASP A 106 -12.11 -13.45 8.87
N GLY A 107 -11.53 -12.56 9.68
CA GLY A 107 -10.55 -12.94 10.70
C GLY A 107 -9.18 -13.35 10.16
N VAL A 108 -8.88 -13.03 8.90
CA VAL A 108 -7.59 -13.28 8.25
C VAL A 108 -7.01 -11.96 7.78
N GLN A 109 -5.79 -11.64 8.20
CA GLN A 109 -5.02 -10.55 7.63
C GLN A 109 -4.17 -11.05 6.46
N ARG A 110 -4.05 -10.23 5.41
CA ARG A 110 -3.11 -10.43 4.31
C ARG A 110 -2.36 -9.13 4.05
N ARG A 111 -1.03 -9.20 4.16
CA ARG A 111 -0.17 -8.04 3.87
C ARG A 111 -0.22 -7.70 2.38
N LEU A 112 -0.39 -6.42 2.06
CA LEU A 112 -0.22 -5.91 0.70
C LEU A 112 1.27 -5.88 0.36
N LYS A 113 1.65 -6.54 -0.73
CA LYS A 113 3.00 -6.41 -1.29
C LYS A 113 3.08 -5.11 -2.09
N PHE A 114 4.20 -4.41 -2.00
CA PHE A 114 4.40 -3.23 -2.82
C PHE A 114 4.31 -3.60 -4.30
N ASP A 115 3.43 -2.90 -5.01
CA ASP A 115 3.20 -3.07 -6.44
C ASP A 115 3.58 -1.76 -7.15
N ARG A 116 4.68 -1.80 -7.89
CA ARG A 116 5.15 -0.63 -8.66
C ARG A 116 4.18 -0.27 -9.77
N ASP A 117 3.52 -1.25 -10.39
CA ASP A 117 2.59 -1.01 -11.50
C ASP A 117 1.34 -0.27 -11.04
N ALA A 118 1.06 -0.26 -9.73
CA ALA A 118 -0.03 0.51 -9.12
C ALA A 118 0.22 2.02 -9.19
N PHE A 119 1.40 2.43 -9.65
CA PHE A 119 1.80 3.82 -9.79
C PHE A 119 2.10 4.18 -11.25
N LYS A 120 1.81 5.43 -11.59
CA LYS A 120 2.28 6.12 -12.80
C LYS A 120 3.50 6.94 -12.41
N PHE A 121 4.58 6.77 -13.16
CA PHE A 121 5.82 7.53 -13.01
C PHE A 121 5.94 8.47 -14.20
N ALA A 122 5.89 9.79 -13.97
CA ALA A 122 6.08 10.75 -15.05
C ALA A 122 7.54 10.76 -15.55
N LYS A 123 7.77 11.34 -16.74
CA LYS A 123 9.09 11.37 -17.41
C LYS A 123 10.24 11.92 -16.57
N ARG A 124 9.96 12.83 -15.63
CA ARG A 124 10.97 13.43 -14.75
C ARG A 124 11.45 12.49 -13.64
N VAL A 125 10.65 11.47 -13.29
CA VAL A 125 11.04 10.50 -12.26
C VAL A 125 12.14 9.60 -12.83
N PRO A 126 13.32 9.50 -12.19
CA PRO A 126 14.37 8.61 -12.65
C PRO A 126 13.91 7.14 -12.63
N GLN A 127 14.67 6.28 -13.30
CA GLN A 127 14.46 4.85 -13.12
C GLN A 127 14.77 4.48 -11.68
N LEU A 128 13.75 3.99 -10.98
CA LEU A 128 13.84 3.55 -9.60
C LEU A 128 13.94 2.03 -9.60
N PRO A 129 14.79 1.44 -8.73
CA PRO A 129 14.89 -0.01 -8.64
C PRO A 129 13.58 -0.59 -8.14
N ASP A 130 13.20 -1.70 -8.77
CA ASP A 130 12.24 -2.63 -8.19
C ASP A 130 12.91 -3.24 -6.96
N GLY A 131 12.26 -3.12 -5.81
CA GLY A 131 12.83 -3.59 -4.57
C GLY A 131 11.97 -4.70 -3.98
N ASP A 132 12.55 -5.89 -3.88
CA ASP A 132 12.08 -6.88 -2.92
C ASP A 132 12.07 -6.23 -1.52
N GLY A 133 10.93 -6.28 -0.84
CA GLY A 133 10.78 -5.71 0.51
C GLY A 133 10.43 -4.22 0.56
N LEU A 134 10.13 -3.56 -0.57
CA LEU A 134 9.49 -2.25 -0.53
C LEU A 134 8.13 -2.32 0.18
N ASN A 135 7.81 -1.22 0.84
CA ASN A 135 6.55 -0.98 1.53
C ASN A 135 5.98 0.37 1.08
N TYR A 136 4.70 0.59 1.34
CA TYR A 136 4.04 1.86 1.07
C TYR A 136 4.44 2.91 2.11
N SER A 137 4.32 4.20 1.82
CA SER A 137 4.50 5.26 2.84
C SER A 137 3.25 5.57 3.65
N GLY A 138 2.10 5.05 3.20
CA GLY A 138 0.81 5.30 3.81
C GLY A 138 -0.34 4.95 2.87
N PHE A 139 -1.54 5.37 3.26
CA PHE A 139 -2.75 5.21 2.46
C PHE A 139 -3.72 6.36 2.69
N ARG A 140 -4.68 6.47 1.77
CA ARG A 140 -5.81 7.40 1.87
C ARG A 140 -7.10 6.68 1.53
N VAL A 141 -8.18 7.12 2.15
CA VAL A 141 -9.50 6.53 2.00
C VAL A 141 -10.43 7.54 1.33
N HIS A 142 -11.21 7.04 0.38
CA HIS A 142 -12.19 7.80 -0.36
C HIS A 142 -13.58 7.25 -0.10
N SER A 143 -14.58 8.14 -0.10
CA SER A 143 -16.00 7.79 -0.03
C SER A 143 -16.83 8.85 -0.76
N ALA A 144 -18.10 8.56 -1.02
CA ALA A 144 -19.04 9.50 -1.62
C ALA A 144 -19.62 10.44 -0.54
N ILE A 145 -18.75 11.26 0.09
CA ILE A 145 -19.13 12.09 1.25
C ILE A 145 -19.96 13.31 0.87
N ASN A 146 -19.71 13.94 -0.28
CA ASN A 146 -20.46 15.12 -0.73
C ASN A 146 -21.28 14.88 -2.00
N THR A 147 -20.82 14.01 -2.89
CA THR A 147 -21.47 13.74 -4.19
C THR A 147 -21.64 12.24 -4.41
N PRO A 148 -22.88 11.73 -4.59
CA PRO A 148 -23.16 10.29 -4.68
C PRO A 148 -22.30 9.51 -5.69
N ASP A 149 -21.94 10.13 -6.81
CA ASP A 149 -21.18 9.48 -7.89
C ASP A 149 -19.68 9.82 -7.92
N ARG A 150 -19.18 10.51 -6.89
CA ARG A 150 -17.78 10.92 -6.81
C ARG A 150 -17.15 10.47 -5.51
N ARG A 151 -16.15 9.60 -5.62
CA ARG A 151 -15.30 9.21 -4.49
C ARG A 151 -14.31 10.33 -4.18
N GLU A 152 -14.41 10.91 -2.99
CA GLU A 152 -13.55 12.00 -2.52
C GLU A 152 -12.71 11.54 -1.34
N GLU A 153 -11.46 12.02 -1.26
CA GLU A 153 -10.54 11.75 -0.15
C GLU A 153 -11.15 12.33 1.13
N PHE A 154 -11.38 11.49 2.14
CA PHE A 154 -11.87 11.93 3.45
C PHE A 154 -10.93 11.60 4.60
N ALA A 155 -9.96 10.70 4.40
CA ALA A 155 -8.95 10.38 5.40
C ALA A 155 -7.60 10.05 4.76
N VAL A 156 -6.50 10.47 5.39
CA VAL A 156 -5.12 10.22 4.95
C VAL A 156 -4.26 9.83 6.15
N PHE A 157 -3.50 8.74 6.01
CA PHE A 157 -2.53 8.25 6.96
C PHE A 157 -1.16 8.20 6.26
N GLN A 158 -0.26 9.11 6.61
CA GLN A 158 1.06 9.16 5.99
C GLN A 158 2.05 9.94 6.87
N GLY A 159 3.19 9.31 7.16
CA GLY A 159 4.26 9.90 7.97
C GLY A 159 4.04 9.74 9.47
N ALA A 160 5.01 9.11 10.15
CA ALA A 160 4.95 8.82 11.58
C ALA A 160 3.58 8.23 11.99
N SER A 161 2.98 8.75 13.05
CA SER A 161 1.62 8.43 13.50
C SER A 161 0.62 9.54 13.16
N TYR A 162 0.88 10.32 12.10
CA TYR A 162 0.03 11.42 11.67
C TYR A 162 -1.10 10.93 10.75
N PHE A 163 -2.29 11.50 10.96
CA PHE A 163 -3.41 11.36 10.04
C PHE A 163 -4.21 12.66 9.97
N ARG A 164 -4.96 12.83 8.87
CA ARG A 164 -5.96 13.89 8.71
C ARG A 164 -7.27 13.31 8.18
N GLY A 165 -8.38 13.95 8.51
CA GLY A 165 -9.68 13.65 7.93
C GLY A 165 -10.63 14.85 7.97
N VAL A 166 -11.75 14.73 7.28
CA VAL A 166 -12.81 15.75 7.16
C VAL A 166 -14.19 15.15 7.40
#